data_AF-A0AAT9QNS9-F1
#
_entry.id   AF-A0AAT9QNS9-F1
#
_cell.length_a   1.000
_cell.length_b   1.000
_cell.length_c   1.000
_cell.angle_alpha   90.00
_cell.angle_beta   90.00
_cell.angle_gamma   90.00
#
_symmetry.space_group_name_H-M   'P 1'
#
loop_
_entity.id
_entity.type
_entity.pdbx_description
1 polymer ?
#
loop_
_entity_poly.entity_id
_entity_poly.type
_entity_poly.pdbx_seq_one_letter_code
_entity_poly.pdbx_strand_id
1 'polypeptide(L)'
;MQTTNPLIWAAGDVTAHPQFTHLAGVHASVAASNAVLGVRRRISPVIPRVTYTSPEVAAVTSGESGQSVTSRIVWHAHLDRAVTEDRTEGFTELLVGRGGRLLGGTIVGPRAGESLAELSLAVHKKLTTSDIVGTTHAYPTYSDGVWNAAVLNVRERLKSPLARTAIKGLATLRRLALDARRISSKPGSRPQSDARH
;
A
#
# COMPACT_ATOMS: atom_id res chain seq x y z
N MET A 1 -27.16 -10.73 -5.62
CA MET A 1 -28.27 -9.79 -5.30
C MET A 1 -29.50 -10.00 -6.17
N GLN A 2 -29.47 -10.90 -7.15
CA GLN A 2 -30.67 -11.38 -7.84
C GLN A 2 -31.35 -12.43 -6.94
N THR A 3 -32.66 -12.29 -6.72
CA THR A 3 -33.43 -13.30 -5.97
C THR A 3 -33.65 -14.53 -6.85
N THR A 4 -34.39 -15.52 -6.35
CA THR A 4 -34.85 -16.66 -7.16
C THR A 4 -35.75 -16.24 -8.32
N ASN A 5 -36.33 -15.02 -8.28
CA ASN A 5 -37.00 -14.41 -9.42
C ASN A 5 -36.00 -13.56 -10.23
N PRO A 6 -35.77 -13.86 -11.54
CA PRO A 6 -34.77 -13.19 -12.35
C PRO A 6 -35.06 -11.70 -12.62
N LEU A 7 -36.29 -11.22 -12.39
CA LEU A 7 -36.69 -9.82 -12.55
C LEU A 7 -36.57 -9.00 -11.26
N ILE A 8 -36.28 -9.63 -10.12
CA ILE A 8 -36.30 -8.97 -8.80
C ILE A 8 -34.91 -8.98 -8.18
N TRP A 9 -34.45 -7.79 -7.83
CA TRP A 9 -33.15 -7.54 -7.21
C TRP A 9 -33.36 -6.95 -5.82
N ALA A 10 -32.66 -7.51 -4.82
CA ALA A 10 -32.71 -7.02 -3.45
C ALA A 10 -31.42 -6.27 -3.10
N ALA A 11 -31.57 -5.10 -2.48
CA ALA A 11 -30.48 -4.28 -1.96
C ALA A 11 -30.82 -3.80 -0.54
N GLY A 12 -29.80 -3.63 0.30
CA GLY A 12 -29.97 -3.23 1.70
C GLY A 12 -30.26 -4.40 2.64
N ASP A 13 -30.81 -4.06 3.80
CA ASP A 13 -30.92 -4.86 5.05
C ASP A 13 -31.73 -6.17 4.94
N VAL A 14 -32.32 -6.44 3.78
CA VAL A 14 -32.96 -7.73 3.43
C VAL A 14 -31.94 -8.78 2.95
N THR A 15 -30.67 -8.39 2.77
CA THR A 15 -29.57 -9.32 2.46
C THR A 15 -28.64 -9.40 3.67
N ALA A 16 -28.23 -10.61 4.07
CA ALA A 16 -27.42 -10.89 5.27
C ALA A 16 -25.98 -10.34 5.21
N HIS A 17 -25.81 -9.04 4.99
CA HIS A 17 -24.53 -8.32 4.97
C HIS A 17 -24.57 -7.22 6.03
N PRO A 18 -23.45 -6.99 6.73
CA PRO A 18 -23.41 -6.07 7.87
C PRO A 18 -23.78 -4.65 7.45
N GLN A 19 -24.68 -4.04 8.22
CA GLN A 19 -25.22 -2.70 8.05
C GLN A 19 -24.12 -1.65 8.21
N PHE A 20 -23.59 -1.15 7.09
CA PHE A 20 -22.79 0.07 7.05
C PHE A 20 -23.38 0.99 5.99
N THR A 21 -23.81 2.20 6.38
CA THR A 21 -24.44 3.19 5.51
C THR A 21 -23.56 3.60 4.31
N HIS A 22 -22.24 3.43 4.39
CA HIS A 22 -21.31 3.63 3.26
C HIS A 22 -21.29 2.46 2.24
N LEU A 23 -21.75 1.27 2.64
CA LEU A 23 -21.87 0.10 1.78
C LEU A 23 -23.11 0.18 0.88
N ALA A 24 -24.18 0.80 1.39
CA ALA A 24 -25.44 0.97 0.69
C ALA A 24 -25.27 1.76 -0.62
N GLY A 25 -24.41 2.80 -0.65
CA GLY A 25 -24.18 3.61 -1.85
C GLY A 25 -23.43 2.85 -2.96
N VAL A 26 -22.36 2.13 -2.64
CA VAL A 26 -21.59 1.35 -3.62
C VAL A 26 -22.37 0.10 -4.06
N HIS A 27 -23.08 -0.57 -3.14
CA HIS A 27 -23.96 -1.68 -3.48
C HIS A 27 -25.15 -1.23 -4.32
N ALA A 28 -25.77 -0.08 -4.02
CA ALA A 28 -26.86 0.49 -4.81
C ALA A 28 -26.40 0.94 -6.20
N SER A 29 -25.22 1.57 -6.33
CA SER A 29 -24.69 1.98 -7.63
C SER A 29 -24.32 0.78 -8.51
N VAL A 30 -23.70 -0.26 -7.95
CA VAL A 30 -23.38 -1.50 -8.68
C VAL A 30 -24.65 -2.29 -9.01
N ALA A 31 -25.62 -2.37 -8.10
CA ALA A 31 -26.91 -3.02 -8.34
C ALA A 31 -27.75 -2.27 -9.39
N ALA A 32 -27.83 -0.94 -9.30
CA ALA A 32 -28.51 -0.10 -10.29
C ALA A 32 -27.84 -0.19 -11.66
N SER A 33 -26.50 -0.14 -11.72
CA SER A 33 -25.76 -0.30 -12.97
C SER A 33 -25.96 -1.68 -13.58
N ASN A 34 -25.98 -2.75 -12.76
CA ASN A 34 -26.25 -4.11 -13.22
C ASN A 34 -27.70 -4.27 -13.69
N ALA A 35 -28.67 -3.61 -13.05
CA ALA A 35 -30.09 -3.63 -13.43
C ALA A 35 -30.36 -2.85 -14.72
N VAL A 36 -29.70 -1.69 -14.91
CA VAL A 36 -29.87 -0.83 -16.09
C VAL A 36 -29.10 -1.38 -17.30
N LEU A 37 -27.89 -1.91 -17.10
CA LEU A 37 -27.01 -2.35 -18.19
C LEU A 37 -27.04 -3.87 -18.43
N GLY A 38 -27.79 -4.64 -17.65
CA GLY A 38 -27.87 -6.10 -17.76
C GLY A 38 -26.55 -6.84 -17.46
N VAL A 39 -25.57 -6.17 -16.86
CA VAL A 39 -24.22 -6.72 -16.61
C VAL A 39 -24.19 -7.39 -15.23
N ARG A 40 -23.40 -8.47 -15.07
CA ARG A 40 -23.18 -9.13 -13.78
C ARG A 40 -21.86 -8.71 -13.13
N ARG A 41 -21.66 -7.42 -12.82
CA ARG A 41 -20.45 -7.02 -12.09
C ARG A 41 -20.49 -7.57 -10.67
N ARG A 42 -19.44 -8.32 -10.30
CA ARG A 42 -19.22 -8.78 -8.92
C ARG A 42 -18.78 -7.59 -8.06
N ILE A 43 -19.39 -7.45 -6.90
CA ILE A 43 -18.97 -6.48 -5.89
C ILE A 43 -17.61 -6.92 -5.34
N SER A 44 -16.69 -5.97 -5.16
CA SER A 44 -15.38 -6.27 -4.57
C SER A 44 -15.57 -6.76 -3.13
N PRO A 45 -14.87 -7.82 -2.69
CA PRO A 45 -14.89 -8.22 -1.28
C PRO A 45 -14.15 -7.22 -0.38
N VAL A 46 -13.44 -6.25 -0.96
CA VAL A 46 -12.70 -5.22 -0.25
C VAL A 46 -13.67 -4.13 0.20
N ILE A 47 -14.02 -4.16 1.49
CA ILE A 47 -14.99 -3.26 2.08
C ILE A 47 -14.31 -2.44 3.18
N PRO A 48 -14.11 -1.12 3.00
CA PRO A 48 -13.64 -0.26 4.07
C PRO A 48 -14.73 -0.03 5.11
N ARG A 49 -14.32 0.09 6.37
CA ARG A 49 -15.19 0.41 7.50
C ARG A 49 -14.54 1.50 8.35
N VAL A 50 -15.32 2.48 8.76
CA VAL A 50 -14.87 3.59 9.61
C VAL A 50 -15.91 3.81 10.70
N THR A 51 -15.44 3.94 11.94
CA THR A 51 -16.22 4.36 13.10
C THR A 51 -15.67 5.72 13.54
N TYR A 52 -16.50 6.77 13.43
CA TYR A 52 -16.10 8.16 13.71
C TYR A 52 -16.14 8.52 15.20
N THR A 53 -15.49 7.70 16.03
CA THR A 53 -15.18 8.03 17.43
C THR A 53 -14.02 9.02 17.51
N SER A 54 -13.66 9.46 18.72
CA SER A 54 -12.43 10.22 18.95
C SER A 54 -11.51 9.44 19.89
N PRO A 55 -10.40 8.83 19.40
CA PRO A 55 -9.95 8.78 18.00
C PRO A 55 -10.83 7.92 17.10
N GLU A 56 -10.74 8.13 15.77
CA GLU A 56 -11.46 7.31 14.78
C GLU A 56 -10.87 5.91 14.69
N VAL A 57 -11.68 4.94 14.28
CA VAL A 57 -11.23 3.57 14.00
C VAL A 57 -11.60 3.21 12.57
N ALA A 58 -10.61 2.94 11.73
CA ALA A 58 -10.79 2.67 10.32
C ALA A 58 -10.09 1.35 9.95
N ALA A 59 -10.73 0.49 9.17
CA ALA A 59 -10.16 -0.80 8.77
C ALA A 59 -10.62 -1.27 7.39
N VAL A 60 -9.75 -2.00 6.71
CA VAL A 60 -10.04 -2.65 5.42
C VAL A 60 -9.34 -4.00 5.35
N THR A 61 -9.96 -4.97 4.68
CA THR A 61 -9.41 -6.30 4.44
C THR A 61 -9.69 -6.75 3.01
N SER A 62 -8.82 -7.60 2.47
CA SER A 62 -9.00 -8.23 1.16
C SER A 62 -10.12 -9.25 1.14
N GLY A 63 -10.55 -9.72 2.33
CA GLY A 63 -11.51 -10.81 2.49
C GLY A 63 -10.95 -12.19 2.15
N GLU A 64 -9.67 -12.29 1.78
CA GLU A 64 -9.02 -13.55 1.48
C GLU A 64 -8.54 -14.22 2.78
N SER A 65 -8.96 -15.47 3.02
CA SER A 65 -8.56 -16.26 4.18
C SER A 65 -7.42 -17.24 3.87
N GLY A 66 -6.80 -17.83 4.90
CA GLY A 66 -5.82 -18.91 4.75
C GLY A 66 -4.43 -18.50 4.24
N GLN A 67 -4.16 -17.20 4.09
CA GLN A 67 -2.83 -16.69 3.74
C GLN A 67 -1.98 -16.48 4.99
N SER A 68 -0.67 -16.69 4.88
CA SER A 68 0.28 -16.23 5.90
C SER A 68 0.28 -14.70 5.92
N VAL A 69 0.01 -14.13 7.08
CA VAL A 69 -0.07 -12.69 7.30
C VAL A 69 1.01 -12.27 8.28
N THR A 70 1.67 -11.17 7.96
CA THR A 70 2.62 -10.50 8.85
C THR A 70 2.08 -9.11 9.18
N SER A 71 1.97 -8.80 10.48
CA SER A 71 1.54 -7.48 10.95
C SER A 71 2.72 -6.51 11.03
N ARG A 72 2.46 -5.24 10.69
CA ARG A 72 3.41 -4.13 10.78
C ARG A 72 2.72 -2.94 11.41
N ILE A 73 3.12 -2.60 12.63
CA ILE A 73 2.46 -1.57 13.45
C ILE A 73 3.40 -0.39 13.62
N VAL A 74 2.85 0.82 13.47
CA VAL A 74 3.48 2.09 13.80
C VAL A 74 2.57 2.85 14.76
N TRP A 75 3.09 3.21 15.92
CA TRP A 75 2.39 4.06 16.88
C TRP A 75 2.38 5.51 16.43
N HIS A 76 1.25 6.21 16.63
CA HIS A 76 1.09 7.61 16.20
C HIS A 76 1.97 8.59 16.99
N ALA A 77 2.48 8.18 18.15
CA ALA A 77 3.55 8.86 18.87
C ALA A 77 4.86 9.06 18.06
N HIS A 78 5.03 8.35 16.94
CA HIS A 78 6.15 8.52 16.03
C HIS A 78 5.77 9.22 14.71
N LEU A 79 4.58 9.80 14.61
CA LEU A 79 4.14 10.56 13.43
C LEU A 79 4.26 12.05 13.71
N ASP A 80 5.05 12.74 12.90
CA ASP A 80 5.33 14.17 13.11
C ASP A 80 4.04 15.01 13.10
N ARG A 81 3.06 14.66 12.26
CA ARG A 81 1.75 15.33 12.26
C ARG A 81 1.01 15.16 13.58
N ALA A 82 0.96 13.94 14.11
CA ALA A 82 0.28 13.61 15.36
C ALA A 82 0.96 14.27 16.57
N VAL A 83 2.29 14.31 16.57
CA VAL A 83 3.08 15.00 17.60
C VAL A 83 2.86 16.51 17.53
N THR A 84 2.86 17.10 16.34
CA THR A 84 2.63 18.54 16.13
C THR A 84 1.27 19.00 16.64
N GLU A 85 0.24 18.14 16.54
CA GLU A 85 -1.12 18.43 16.99
C GLU A 85 -1.42 17.97 18.43
N ASP A 86 -0.45 17.37 19.13
CA ASP A 86 -0.65 16.73 20.45
C ASP A 86 -1.77 15.66 20.46
N ARG A 87 -1.87 14.90 19.36
CA ARG A 87 -2.87 13.85 19.12
C ARG A 87 -2.19 12.53 18.76
N THR A 88 -1.37 12.03 19.69
CA THR A 88 -0.49 10.87 19.48
C THR A 88 -1.14 9.53 19.80
N GLU A 89 -2.38 9.54 20.29
CA GLU A 89 -3.12 8.33 20.61
C GLU A 89 -3.44 7.49 19.37
N GLY A 90 -3.10 6.20 19.42
CA GLY A 90 -3.44 5.24 18.38
C GLY A 90 -2.26 4.74 17.55
N PHE A 91 -2.57 4.07 16.45
CA PHE A 91 -1.60 3.35 15.64
C PHE A 91 -2.10 3.11 14.21
N THR A 92 -1.16 2.82 13.32
CA THR A 92 -1.42 2.29 11.98
C THR A 92 -0.83 0.89 11.87
N GLU A 93 -1.65 -0.09 11.54
CA GLU A 93 -1.28 -1.48 11.29
C GLU A 93 -1.51 -1.86 9.83
N LEU A 94 -0.52 -2.51 9.21
CA LEU A 94 -0.65 -3.16 7.92
C LEU A 94 -0.63 -4.67 8.05
N LEU A 95 -1.57 -5.33 7.35
CA LEU A 95 -1.61 -6.77 7.18
C LEU A 95 -0.94 -7.14 5.85
N VAL A 96 0.24 -7.75 5.94
CA VAL A 96 1.09 -8.01 4.78
C VAL A 96 1.19 -9.50 4.49
N GLY A 97 0.82 -9.89 3.27
CA GLY A 97 0.96 -11.25 2.75
C GLY A 97 2.29 -11.52 2.07
N ARG A 98 2.36 -12.67 1.40
CA ARG A 98 3.55 -13.11 0.64
C ARG A 98 3.95 -12.06 -0.40
N GLY A 99 5.25 -11.88 -0.58
CA GLY A 99 5.81 -10.93 -1.56
C GLY A 99 5.61 -9.46 -1.19
N GLY A 100 5.09 -9.16 0.01
CA GLY A 100 4.78 -7.81 0.46
C GLY A 100 3.40 -7.30 0.05
N ARG A 101 2.51 -8.17 -0.44
CA ARG A 101 1.14 -7.81 -0.84
C ARG A 101 0.35 -7.27 0.35
N LEU A 102 -0.36 -6.16 0.16
CA LEU A 102 -1.27 -5.63 1.16
C LEU A 102 -2.58 -6.43 1.16
N LEU A 103 -2.89 -7.01 2.31
CA LEU A 103 -4.12 -7.78 2.55
C LEU A 103 -5.13 -6.98 3.36
N GLY A 104 -4.72 -5.87 3.97
CA GLY A 104 -5.57 -5.07 4.82
C GLY A 104 -4.77 -4.17 5.74
N GLY A 105 -5.49 -3.52 6.64
CA GLY A 105 -4.90 -2.74 7.71
C GLY A 105 -5.96 -2.11 8.60
N THR A 106 -5.49 -1.62 9.73
CA THR A 106 -6.30 -0.93 10.74
C THR A 106 -5.59 0.37 11.09
N ILE A 107 -6.34 1.47 11.17
CA ILE A 107 -5.86 2.78 11.60
C ILE A 107 -6.73 3.21 12.77
N VAL A 108 -6.11 3.53 13.89
CA VAL A 108 -6.75 4.15 15.04
C VAL A 108 -6.05 5.49 15.24
N GLY A 109 -6.77 6.59 15.13
CA GLY A 109 -6.19 7.94 15.26
C GLY A 109 -7.06 9.03 14.64
N PRO A 110 -6.62 10.30 14.70
CA PRO A 110 -7.31 11.39 14.00
C PRO A 110 -7.33 11.15 12.48
N ARG A 111 -8.48 11.44 11.85
CA ARG A 111 -8.67 11.32 10.40
C ARG A 111 -8.36 9.93 9.84
N ALA A 112 -8.53 8.87 10.64
CA ALA A 112 -8.28 7.50 10.24
C ALA A 112 -9.10 7.10 9.00
N GLY A 113 -10.34 7.57 8.88
CA GLY A 113 -11.19 7.33 7.71
C GLY A 113 -10.62 7.89 6.41
N GLU A 114 -9.95 9.05 6.47
CA GLU A 114 -9.29 9.65 5.31
C GLU A 114 -8.02 8.89 4.93
N SER A 115 -7.17 8.55 5.90
CA SER A 115 -5.96 7.75 5.64
C SER A 115 -6.29 6.33 5.16
N LEU A 116 -7.43 5.76 5.55
CA LEU A 116 -7.88 4.44 5.09
C LEU A 116 -8.15 4.40 3.57
N ALA A 117 -8.45 5.53 2.93
CA ALA A 117 -8.73 5.57 1.50
C ALA A 117 -7.56 5.01 0.67
N GLU A 118 -6.32 5.32 1.07
CA GLU A 118 -5.10 4.81 0.44
C GLU A 118 -5.01 3.28 0.57
N LEU A 119 -5.19 2.74 1.79
CA LEU A 119 -5.18 1.30 2.02
C LEU A 119 -6.29 0.58 1.27
N SER A 120 -7.46 1.19 1.17
CA SER A 120 -8.60 0.62 0.45
C SER A 120 -8.28 0.47 -1.02
N LEU A 121 -7.68 1.50 -1.64
CA LEU A 121 -7.21 1.43 -3.01
C LEU A 121 -6.10 0.38 -3.17
N ALA A 122 -5.12 0.38 -2.27
CA ALA A 122 -3.98 -0.51 -2.34
C ALA A 122 -4.40 -1.99 -2.24
N VAL A 123 -5.28 -2.33 -1.31
CA VAL A 123 -5.82 -3.69 -1.15
C VAL A 123 -6.67 -4.08 -2.35
N HIS A 124 -7.54 -3.18 -2.83
CA HIS A 124 -8.37 -3.43 -4.01
C HIS A 124 -7.54 -3.69 -5.27
N LYS A 125 -6.44 -2.95 -5.44
CA LYS A 125 -5.50 -3.09 -6.57
C LYS A 125 -4.41 -4.13 -6.33
N LYS A 126 -4.42 -4.82 -5.18
CA LYS A 126 -3.43 -5.84 -4.79
C LYS A 126 -1.99 -5.31 -4.79
N LEU A 127 -1.81 -4.04 -4.44
CA LEU A 127 -0.50 -3.40 -4.32
C LEU A 127 0.32 -4.00 -3.19
N THR A 128 1.61 -3.73 -3.21
CA THR A 128 2.59 -4.17 -2.23
C THR A 128 3.07 -3.02 -1.37
N THR A 129 3.70 -3.34 -0.24
CA THR A 129 4.40 -2.33 0.58
C THR A 129 5.48 -1.59 -0.20
N SER A 130 6.07 -2.20 -1.24
CA SER A 130 7.05 -1.52 -2.09
C SER A 130 6.41 -0.43 -2.96
N ASP A 131 5.17 -0.63 -3.41
CA ASP A 131 4.43 0.37 -4.19
C ASP A 131 4.08 1.58 -3.34
N ILE A 132 3.68 1.36 -2.08
CA ILE A 132 3.48 2.45 -1.10
C ILE A 132 4.78 3.21 -0.88
N VAL A 133 5.88 2.50 -0.59
CA VAL A 133 7.19 3.14 -0.34
C VAL A 133 7.69 3.92 -1.56
N GLY A 134 7.43 3.43 -2.77
CA GLY A 134 7.81 4.08 -4.03
C GLY A 134 6.95 5.29 -4.40
N THR A 135 5.84 5.52 -3.70
CA THR A 135 4.94 6.65 -3.97
C THR A 135 5.37 7.89 -3.18
N THR A 136 5.35 9.06 -3.82
CA THR A 136 5.60 10.34 -3.15
C THR A 136 4.38 10.74 -2.33
N HIS A 137 4.53 10.73 -1.01
CA HIS A 137 3.49 11.16 -0.07
C HIS A 137 3.67 12.64 0.29
N ALA A 138 2.56 13.34 0.48
CA ALA A 138 2.60 14.64 1.13
C ALA A 138 3.00 14.48 2.61
N TYR A 139 3.68 15.48 3.16
CA TYR A 139 4.21 15.44 4.53
C TYR A 139 4.18 16.84 5.16
N PRO A 140 3.89 16.98 6.48
CA PRO A 140 3.49 15.92 7.41
C PRO A 140 1.98 15.65 7.39
N THR A 141 1.59 14.37 7.40
CA THR A 141 0.17 13.96 7.37
C THR A 141 -0.12 12.75 8.27
N TYR A 142 -1.39 12.51 8.61
CA TYR A 142 -1.78 11.29 9.34
C TYR A 142 -1.61 10.01 8.48
N SER A 143 -1.59 10.14 7.15
CA SER A 143 -1.31 9.03 6.23
C SER A 143 0.13 8.55 6.30
N ASP A 144 1.04 9.32 6.92
CA ASP A 144 2.44 8.92 7.13
C ASP A 144 2.56 7.60 7.90
N GLY A 145 1.56 7.26 8.73
CA GLY A 145 1.49 5.95 9.39
C GLY A 145 1.47 4.77 8.42
N VAL A 146 0.77 4.89 7.29
CA VAL A 146 0.71 3.85 6.25
C VAL A 146 2.08 3.68 5.60
N TRP A 147 2.70 4.79 5.19
CA TRP A 147 4.01 4.77 4.59
C TRP A 147 5.09 4.24 5.54
N ASN A 148 5.11 4.70 6.80
CA ASN A 148 6.06 4.25 7.81
C ASN A 148 5.95 2.73 8.07
N ALA A 149 4.73 2.20 8.19
CA ALA A 149 4.52 0.77 8.37
C ALA A 149 4.96 -0.05 7.14
N ALA A 150 4.76 0.50 5.93
CA ALA A 150 5.26 -0.11 4.70
C ALA A 150 6.80 -0.12 4.64
N VAL A 151 7.45 0.98 5.05
CA VAL A 151 8.92 1.07 5.18
C VAL A 151 9.46 0.03 6.15
N LEU A 152 8.82 -0.16 7.32
CA LEU A 152 9.22 -1.20 8.27
C LEU A 152 9.22 -2.58 7.60
N ASN A 153 8.20 -2.89 6.81
CA ASN A 153 8.13 -4.15 6.08
C ASN A 153 9.26 -4.31 5.05
N VAL A 154 9.47 -3.29 4.22
CA VAL A 154 10.49 -3.33 3.16
C VAL A 154 11.89 -3.44 3.75
N ARG A 155 12.18 -2.71 4.83
CA ARG A 155 13.46 -2.77 5.53
C ARG A 155 13.75 -4.17 6.07
N GLU A 156 12.78 -4.83 6.70
CA GLU A 156 12.95 -6.20 7.19
C GLU A 156 13.20 -7.19 6.05
N ARG A 157 12.49 -7.06 4.92
CA ARG A 157 12.74 -7.90 3.74
C ARG A 157 14.16 -7.75 3.18
N LEU A 158 14.71 -6.54 3.19
CA LEU A 158 16.07 -6.26 2.75
C LEU A 158 17.15 -6.81 3.69
N LYS A 159 16.83 -7.03 4.97
CA LYS A 159 17.75 -7.65 5.94
C LYS A 159 17.91 -9.16 5.72
N SER A 160 17.05 -9.80 4.92
CA SER A 160 17.12 -11.24 4.67
C SER A 160 18.49 -11.66 4.08
N PRO A 161 19.04 -12.83 4.45
CA PRO A 161 20.36 -13.28 3.98
C PRO A 161 20.48 -13.32 2.45
N LEU A 162 19.42 -13.78 1.78
CA LEU A 162 19.36 -13.84 0.32
C LEU A 162 19.41 -12.45 -0.31
N ALA A 163 18.65 -11.48 0.23
CA ALA A 163 18.67 -10.11 -0.27
C ALA A 163 20.04 -9.45 -0.08
N ARG A 164 20.68 -9.64 1.07
CA ARG A 164 22.03 -9.11 1.33
C ARG A 164 23.06 -9.64 0.35
N THR A 165 23.04 -10.94 0.07
CA THR A 165 23.97 -11.56 -0.89
C THR A 165 23.73 -11.05 -2.30
N ALA A 166 22.47 -10.93 -2.73
CA ALA A 166 22.11 -10.38 -4.03
C ALA A 166 22.57 -8.92 -4.19
N ILE A 167 22.34 -8.09 -3.16
CA ILE A 167 22.77 -6.68 -3.14
C ILE A 167 24.30 -6.57 -3.22
N LYS A 168 25.04 -7.40 -2.45
CA LYS A 168 26.51 -7.44 -2.51
C LYS A 168 26.97 -7.85 -3.91
N GLY A 169 26.37 -8.86 -4.52
CA GLY A 169 26.70 -9.31 -5.88
C GLY A 169 26.50 -8.19 -6.92
N LEU A 170 25.34 -7.53 -6.89
CA LEU A 170 25.03 -6.38 -7.76
C LEU A 170 26.00 -5.22 -7.54
N ALA A 171 26.35 -4.90 -6.29
CA ALA A 171 27.31 -3.84 -5.98
C ALA A 171 28.71 -4.16 -6.52
N THR A 172 29.15 -5.40 -6.41
CA THR A 172 30.44 -5.86 -6.97
C THR A 172 30.43 -5.78 -8.49
N LEU A 173 29.37 -6.26 -9.15
CA LEU A 173 29.23 -6.16 -10.61
C LEU A 173 29.22 -4.71 -11.09
N ARG A 174 28.50 -3.83 -10.39
CA ARG A 174 28.47 -2.40 -10.71
C ARG A 174 29.85 -1.76 -10.55
N ARG A 175 30.60 -2.09 -9.50
CA ARG A 175 31.99 -1.61 -9.31
C ARG A 175 32.87 -2.06 -10.47
N LEU A 176 32.84 -3.34 -10.83
CA LEU A 176 33.62 -3.88 -11.94
C LEU A 176 33.26 -3.24 -13.28
N ALA A 177 31.98 -2.99 -13.54
CA ALA A 177 31.53 -2.32 -14.77
C ALA A 177 31.98 -0.85 -14.84
N LEU A 178 32.00 -0.14 -13.69
CA LEU A 178 32.52 1.22 -13.61
C LEU A 178 34.04 1.26 -13.80
N ASP A 179 34.77 0.31 -13.22
CA ASP A 179 36.22 0.19 -13.37
C ASP A 179 36.62 -0.12 -14.81
N ALA A 180 35.91 -1.03 -15.48
CA ALA A 180 36.13 -1.35 -16.90
C ALA A 180 35.89 -0.14 -17.82
N ARG A 181 34.86 0.68 -17.55
CA ARG A 181 34.59 1.92 -18.29
C ARG A 181 35.67 2.98 -18.07
N ARG A 182 36.25 3.05 -16.87
CA ARG A 182 37.33 4.00 -16.52
C ARG A 182 38.66 3.63 -17.18
N ILE A 183 38.93 2.34 -17.40
CA ILE A 183 40.10 1.86 -18.14
C ILE A 183 39.98 2.16 -19.63
N SER A 184 38.77 2.00 -20.20
CA SER A 184 38.50 2.29 -21.61
C SER A 184 38.51 3.78 -21.97
N SER A 185 38.39 4.69 -21.00
CA SER A 185 38.32 6.14 -21.22
C SER A 185 39.64 6.89 -21.00
N LYS A 186 40.77 6.20 -20.76
CA LYS A 186 42.09 6.84 -20.71
C LYS A 186 42.54 7.18 -22.15
N PRO A 187 42.68 8.45 -22.54
CA PRO A 187 43.26 8.78 -23.84
C PRO A 187 44.73 8.35 -23.83
N GLY A 188 45.16 7.63 -24.86
CA GLY A 188 46.56 7.34 -25.10
C GLY A 188 47.36 8.63 -25.12
N SER A 189 48.41 8.69 -24.30
CA SER A 189 49.47 9.69 -24.38
C SER A 189 49.94 9.81 -25.83
N ARG A 190 49.57 10.89 -26.53
CA ARG A 190 50.19 11.22 -27.82
C ARG A 190 51.68 11.50 -27.55
N PRO A 191 52.61 10.90 -28.32
CA PRO A 191 54.00 11.30 -28.24
C PRO A 191 54.11 12.76 -28.68
N GLN A 192 54.72 13.61 -27.85
CA GLN A 192 55.16 14.94 -28.25
C GLN A 192 56.15 14.76 -29.40
N SER A 193 55.74 15.05 -30.63
CA SER A 193 56.65 15.20 -31.76
C SER A 193 57.20 16.62 -31.75
N ASP A 194 58.51 16.72 -31.61
CA ASP A 194 59.33 17.88 -31.97
C ASP A 194 58.88 18.50 -33.30
N ALA A 195 58.68 19.81 -33.33
CA ALA A 195 58.81 20.61 -34.53
C ALA A 195 59.19 22.06 -34.18
N ARG A 196 60.49 22.31 -34.29
CA ARG A 196 61.21 23.56 -34.55
C ARG A 196 60.34 24.67 -35.17
N HIS A 197 60.37 25.88 -34.60
CA HIS A 197 61.04 27.05 -35.18
C HIS A 197 61.06 28.22 -34.19
#